data_AF-A0A653PMV4-F1
#
_entry.id   AF-A0A653PMV4-F1
#
_cell.length_a   1.000
_cell.length_b   1.000
_cell.length_c   1.000
_cell.angle_alpha   90.00
_cell.angle_beta   90.00
_cell.angle_gamma   90.00
#
_symmetry.space_group_name_H-M   'P 1'
#
loop_
_entity.id
_entity.type
_entity.pdbx_description
1 polymer ?
#
loop_
_entity_poly.entity_id
_entity_poly.type
_entity_poly.pdbx_seq_one_letter_code
_entity_poly.pdbx_strand_id
1 'polypeptide(L)'
;MSGWPVLLAAALLLSSGCSLLKLDKEMQQARQELLLIPGQLQVSDSGRSALVALLDADSKLIAYRIAAPGETFYFTAAPAAYQLLGFDDRNGNFILDNDEPRHWLSNAQSAPLSVQPEPDERARLSQLNPLRLTPSDLQQAPALDLSLEVLYHEQPRMQSNYLQPVSFDDPRFNDKNVRMGAWQPLTFMRELGYGLYLLAPWDKHKEPIVLVHGINSSPRVWQALAANLDLQRYQLVLYHFPSGLPLSNSAYMLSVAIRDLQLRHTPPRLHVFAHSMGGLVARRAVQLLSADDNQRLCLFITLSTPWDGHPSAASGVRDVPLDIPVWRDMAPGSPYLQRLFATPLPTHMRQWLLVSYAGNTRMLPNPNDGTVPLASALRAAAQDEAERLYLLDETHTSILNSRRSHALLERALSSLPAHGCKPANDT
;
A
#
# COMPACT_ATOMS: atom_id res chain seq x y z
N MET A 1 -40.76 -2.16 31.90
CA MET A 1 -40.42 -1.32 30.73
C MET A 1 -39.10 -1.83 30.18
N SER A 2 -39.18 -2.88 29.39
CA SER A 2 -38.06 -3.74 28.98
C SER A 2 -38.31 -4.14 27.54
N GLY A 3 -37.48 -3.66 26.62
CA GLY A 3 -37.67 -3.92 25.20
C GLY A 3 -36.67 -3.24 24.26
N TRP A 4 -35.89 -2.25 24.73
CA TRP A 4 -35.01 -1.50 23.84
C TRP A 4 -33.57 -2.01 23.59
N PRO A 5 -32.93 -2.88 24.41
CA PRO A 5 -31.56 -3.31 24.11
C PRO A 5 -31.46 -4.50 23.13
N VAL A 6 -32.55 -5.26 22.89
CA VAL A 6 -32.52 -6.46 22.03
C VAL A 6 -32.67 -6.10 20.53
N LEU A 7 -33.35 -5.00 20.20
CA LEU A 7 -33.54 -4.55 18.82
C LEU A 7 -32.28 -3.90 18.21
N LEU A 8 -31.39 -3.31 19.03
CA LEU A 8 -30.13 -2.72 18.57
C LEU A 8 -29.03 -3.77 18.31
N ALA A 9 -29.00 -4.87 19.08
CA ALA A 9 -28.09 -6.00 18.82
C ALA A 9 -28.49 -6.80 17.57
N ALA A 10 -29.79 -6.94 17.30
CA ALA A 10 -30.29 -7.55 16.07
C ALA A 10 -30.01 -6.68 14.83
N ALA A 11 -30.13 -5.34 14.94
CA ALA A 11 -29.83 -4.43 13.84
C ALA A 11 -28.33 -4.39 13.48
N LEU A 12 -27.43 -4.48 14.47
CA LEU A 12 -25.99 -4.58 14.23
C LEU A 12 -25.63 -5.89 13.53
N LEU A 13 -26.16 -7.04 13.97
CA LEU A 13 -25.95 -8.35 13.34
C LEU A 13 -26.56 -8.46 11.92
N LEU A 14 -27.72 -7.84 11.68
CA LEU A 14 -28.35 -7.80 10.35
C LEU A 14 -27.58 -6.88 9.38
N SER A 15 -27.00 -5.78 9.86
CA SER A 15 -26.21 -4.85 9.04
C SER A 15 -24.82 -5.38 8.68
N SER A 16 -24.18 -6.11 9.59
CA SER A 16 -22.93 -6.84 9.32
C SER A 16 -23.18 -8.05 8.44
N GLY A 17 -24.28 -8.80 8.63
CA GLY A 17 -24.63 -9.95 7.78
C GLY A 17 -24.80 -9.58 6.30
N CYS A 18 -25.50 -8.48 6.00
CA CYS A 18 -25.62 -7.99 4.63
C CYS A 18 -24.28 -7.53 4.03
N SER A 19 -23.38 -6.96 4.84
CA SER A 19 -22.07 -6.50 4.38
C SER A 19 -21.12 -7.66 4.10
N LEU A 20 -21.19 -8.70 4.94
CA LEU A 20 -20.45 -9.94 4.81
C LEU A 20 -20.85 -10.73 3.54
N LEU A 21 -22.15 -10.85 3.27
CA LEU A 21 -22.65 -11.49 2.05
C LEU A 21 -22.23 -10.75 0.77
N LYS A 22 -22.17 -9.42 0.81
CA LYS A 22 -21.68 -8.62 -0.31
C LYS A 22 -20.20 -8.88 -0.59
N LEU A 23 -19.38 -8.93 0.47
CA LEU A 23 -17.96 -9.20 0.35
C LEU A 23 -17.70 -10.59 -0.24
N ASP A 24 -18.40 -11.62 0.26
CA ASP A 24 -18.29 -12.99 -0.26
C ASP A 24 -18.67 -13.07 -1.74
N LYS A 25 -19.81 -12.45 -2.12
CA LYS A 25 -20.23 -12.37 -3.51
C LYS A 25 -19.17 -11.72 -4.40
N GLU A 26 -18.55 -10.64 -3.94
CA GLU A 26 -17.46 -10.01 -4.69
C GLU A 26 -16.25 -10.94 -4.83
N MET A 27 -15.80 -11.59 -3.75
CA MET A 27 -14.65 -12.50 -3.81
C MET A 27 -14.91 -13.68 -4.75
N GLN A 28 -16.13 -14.21 -4.79
CA GLN A 28 -16.53 -15.24 -5.76
C GLN A 28 -16.55 -14.69 -7.19
N GLN A 29 -17.09 -13.49 -7.40
CA GLN A 29 -17.12 -12.83 -8.70
C GLN A 29 -15.71 -12.56 -9.23
N ALA A 30 -14.78 -12.05 -8.41
CA ALA A 30 -13.38 -11.86 -8.78
C ALA A 30 -12.73 -13.13 -9.31
N ARG A 31 -12.94 -14.26 -8.62
CA ARG A 31 -12.34 -15.55 -9.01
C ARG A 31 -12.87 -16.07 -10.35
N GLN A 32 -14.08 -15.67 -10.73
CA GLN A 32 -14.74 -16.10 -11.97
C GLN A 32 -14.51 -15.13 -13.13
N GLU A 33 -14.39 -13.84 -12.85
CA GLU A 33 -14.43 -12.77 -13.86
C GLU A 33 -13.11 -12.01 -14.02
N LEU A 34 -12.07 -12.34 -13.25
CA LEU A 34 -10.76 -11.70 -13.36
C LEU A 34 -9.65 -12.73 -13.59
N LEU A 35 -8.74 -12.36 -14.47
CA LEU A 35 -7.49 -13.06 -14.71
C LEU A 35 -6.35 -12.34 -13.99
N LEU A 36 -5.39 -13.12 -13.55
CA LEU A 36 -4.07 -12.67 -13.14
C LEU A 36 -3.13 -12.77 -14.35
N ILE A 37 -2.40 -11.70 -14.65
CA ILE A 37 -1.29 -11.70 -15.61
C ILE A 37 -0.01 -11.46 -14.81
N PRO A 38 0.59 -12.52 -14.24
CA PRO A 38 1.82 -12.43 -13.44
C PRO A 38 3.06 -12.62 -14.32
N GLY A 39 4.17 -12.05 -13.91
CA GLY A 39 5.47 -12.28 -14.55
C GLY A 39 6.61 -11.91 -13.63
N GLN A 40 7.82 -12.07 -14.12
CA GLN A 40 9.02 -11.70 -13.38
C GLN A 40 9.95 -10.94 -14.32
N LEU A 41 10.46 -9.79 -13.85
CA LEU A 41 11.58 -9.16 -14.51
C LEU A 41 12.84 -9.92 -14.10
N GLN A 42 13.38 -10.74 -14.98
CA GLN A 42 14.56 -11.56 -14.66
C GLN A 42 15.85 -10.76 -14.76
N VAL A 43 15.96 -9.93 -15.79
CA VAL A 43 17.15 -9.11 -16.09
C VAL A 43 16.69 -7.76 -16.62
N SER A 44 17.30 -6.69 -16.13
CA SER A 44 17.37 -5.39 -16.79
C SER A 44 18.83 -5.08 -17.07
N ASP A 45 19.10 -4.41 -18.19
CA ASP A 45 20.44 -4.07 -18.62
C ASP A 45 21.12 -3.09 -17.67
N SER A 46 20.40 -2.05 -17.24
CA SER A 46 20.92 -1.08 -16.27
C SER A 46 21.07 -1.68 -14.86
N GLY A 47 20.50 -2.87 -14.61
CA GLY A 47 20.41 -3.49 -13.29
C GLY A 47 19.42 -2.80 -12.36
N ARG A 48 18.70 -1.77 -12.84
CA ARG A 48 17.72 -0.99 -12.07
C ARG A 48 16.30 -1.45 -12.36
N SER A 49 15.33 -0.84 -11.69
CA SER A 49 13.92 -1.08 -12.00
C SER A 49 13.56 -0.66 -13.42
N ALA A 50 12.70 -1.46 -14.05
CA ALA A 50 12.19 -1.25 -15.39
C ALA A 50 10.67 -1.05 -15.38
N LEU A 51 10.15 -0.45 -16.44
CA LEU A 51 8.72 -0.24 -16.66
C LEU A 51 8.15 -1.47 -17.38
N VAL A 52 7.03 -1.98 -16.89
CA VAL A 52 6.30 -3.10 -17.50
C VAL A 52 4.87 -2.66 -17.77
N ALA A 53 4.49 -2.57 -19.04
CA ALA A 53 3.14 -2.22 -19.48
C ALA A 53 2.33 -3.47 -19.84
N LEU A 54 1.06 -3.46 -19.41
CA LEU A 54 0.03 -4.35 -19.91
C LEU A 54 -0.73 -3.60 -21.01
N LEU A 55 -0.74 -4.17 -22.21
CA LEU A 55 -1.46 -3.63 -23.36
C LEU A 55 -2.60 -4.57 -23.77
N ASP A 56 -3.66 -4.03 -24.35
CA ASP A 56 -4.71 -4.84 -24.98
C ASP A 56 -4.29 -5.35 -26.37
N ALA A 57 -5.21 -6.02 -27.07
CA ALA A 57 -4.97 -6.57 -28.41
C ALA A 57 -4.63 -5.50 -29.45
N ASP A 58 -5.08 -4.25 -29.25
CA ASP A 58 -4.83 -3.11 -30.14
C ASP A 58 -3.59 -2.31 -29.69
N SER A 59 -2.80 -2.86 -28.75
CA SER A 59 -1.62 -2.25 -28.16
C SER A 59 -1.89 -0.98 -27.36
N LYS A 60 -3.12 -0.76 -26.91
CA LYS A 60 -3.47 0.34 -26.02
C LYS A 60 -3.12 0.00 -24.58
N LEU A 61 -2.56 0.97 -23.86
CA LEU A 61 -2.21 0.82 -22.46
C LEU A 61 -3.42 0.55 -21.58
N ILE A 62 -3.34 -0.50 -20.75
CA ILE A 62 -4.31 -0.81 -19.70
C ILE A 62 -3.78 -0.37 -18.33
N ALA A 63 -2.53 -0.71 -18.03
CA ALA A 63 -1.85 -0.35 -16.80
C ALA A 63 -0.35 -0.59 -16.96
N TYR A 64 0.47 -0.05 -16.07
CA TYR A 64 1.88 -0.40 -15.97
C TYR A 64 2.29 -0.71 -14.52
N ARG A 65 3.45 -1.34 -14.38
CA ARG A 65 4.13 -1.64 -13.11
C ARG A 65 5.59 -1.24 -13.23
N ILE A 66 6.25 -1.13 -12.09
CA ILE A 66 7.69 -0.99 -11.97
C ILE A 66 8.20 -2.20 -11.20
N ALA A 67 9.15 -2.91 -11.78
CA ALA A 67 9.76 -4.10 -11.18
C ALA A 67 11.28 -3.98 -11.23
N ALA A 68 11.95 -4.37 -10.14
CA ALA A 68 13.40 -4.55 -10.13
C ALA A 68 13.78 -5.96 -10.66
N PRO A 69 15.04 -6.18 -11.09
CA PRO A 69 15.51 -7.50 -11.46
C PRO A 69 15.29 -8.51 -10.33
N GLY A 70 14.75 -9.67 -10.66
CA GLY A 70 14.33 -10.71 -9.72
C GLY A 70 12.92 -10.52 -9.16
N GLU A 71 12.26 -9.38 -9.36
CA GLU A 71 10.94 -9.12 -8.80
C GLU A 71 9.79 -9.64 -9.67
N THR A 72 8.77 -10.14 -8.99
CA THR A 72 7.49 -10.49 -9.59
C THR A 72 6.63 -9.24 -9.76
N PHE A 73 6.06 -9.07 -10.94
CA PHE A 73 4.97 -8.13 -11.19
C PHE A 73 3.67 -8.86 -11.48
N TYR A 74 2.55 -8.19 -11.28
CA TYR A 74 1.26 -8.73 -11.70
C TYR A 74 0.24 -7.66 -12.04
N PHE A 75 -0.66 -8.05 -12.93
CA PHE A 75 -1.86 -7.31 -13.28
C PHE A 75 -3.10 -8.15 -12.99
N THR A 76 -4.20 -7.47 -12.73
CA THR A 76 -5.52 -8.09 -12.66
C THR A 76 -6.41 -7.40 -13.67
N ALA A 77 -7.02 -8.17 -14.56
CA ALA A 77 -7.82 -7.64 -15.65
C ALA A 77 -8.96 -8.61 -16.01
N ALA A 78 -9.96 -8.14 -16.77
CA ALA A 78 -11.03 -8.98 -17.27
C ALA A 78 -10.49 -9.98 -18.33
N PRO A 79 -11.16 -11.13 -18.56
CA PRO A 79 -10.78 -12.08 -19.60
C PRO A 79 -10.67 -11.44 -20.99
N ALA A 80 -9.44 -11.36 -21.50
CA ALA A 80 -9.11 -10.91 -22.86
C ALA A 80 -7.70 -11.39 -23.23
N ALA A 81 -7.31 -11.18 -24.47
CA ALA A 81 -5.91 -11.29 -24.89
C ALA A 81 -5.16 -10.01 -24.50
N TYR A 82 -3.99 -10.17 -23.90
CA TYR A 82 -3.14 -9.06 -23.49
C TYR A 82 -1.71 -9.26 -23.99
N GLN A 83 -1.00 -8.15 -24.08
CA GLN A 83 0.42 -8.10 -24.39
C GLN A 83 1.17 -7.55 -23.18
N LEU A 84 2.43 -7.95 -23.03
CA LEU A 84 3.34 -7.36 -22.04
C LEU A 84 4.51 -6.72 -22.75
N LEU A 85 4.81 -5.48 -22.40
CA LEU A 85 5.96 -4.75 -22.90
C LEU A 85 6.78 -4.23 -21.71
N GLY A 86 7.95 -4.82 -21.50
CA GLY A 86 8.93 -4.31 -20.55
C GLY A 86 9.99 -3.48 -21.25
N PHE A 87 10.43 -2.37 -20.65
CA PHE A 87 11.58 -1.62 -21.14
C PHE A 87 12.38 -0.94 -20.02
N ASP A 88 13.69 -0.83 -20.27
CA ASP A 88 14.67 -0.22 -19.37
C ASP A 88 14.77 1.26 -19.71
N ASP A 89 14.04 2.09 -18.97
CA ASP A 89 14.02 3.55 -19.12
C ASP A 89 15.35 4.14 -18.61
N ARG A 90 16.28 4.34 -19.55
CA ARG A 90 17.66 4.73 -19.22
C ARG A 90 17.74 6.21 -18.89
N ASN A 91 16.90 7.04 -19.52
CA ASN A 91 16.94 8.49 -19.38
C ASN A 91 15.88 9.05 -18.39
N GLY A 92 14.96 8.21 -17.92
CA GLY A 92 13.94 8.56 -16.92
C GLY A 92 12.77 9.36 -17.50
N ASN A 93 12.56 9.35 -18.82
CA ASN A 93 11.50 10.12 -19.47
C ASN A 93 10.15 9.36 -19.51
N PHE A 94 10.12 8.08 -19.12
CA PHE A 94 8.96 7.20 -19.18
C PHE A 94 8.43 6.93 -20.60
N ILE A 95 9.24 7.15 -21.63
CA ILE A 95 8.90 6.94 -23.03
C ILE A 95 9.86 5.88 -23.58
N LEU A 96 9.31 4.89 -24.29
CA LEU A 96 10.14 3.86 -24.90
C LEU A 96 10.92 4.44 -26.09
N ASP A 97 12.19 4.75 -25.88
CA ASP A 97 13.09 5.28 -26.92
C ASP A 97 13.68 4.17 -27.81
N ASN A 98 14.25 4.51 -28.97
CA ASN A 98 14.74 3.51 -29.94
C ASN A 98 15.98 2.72 -29.49
N ASP A 99 16.77 3.25 -28.55
CA ASP A 99 18.02 2.66 -28.07
C ASP A 99 17.89 1.95 -26.71
N GLU A 100 16.67 1.88 -26.16
CA GLU A 100 16.38 1.28 -24.87
C GLU A 100 16.12 -0.23 -24.93
N PRO A 101 16.78 -1.05 -24.10
CA PRO A 101 16.49 -2.47 -23.99
C PRO A 101 15.02 -2.73 -23.68
N ARG A 102 14.38 -3.62 -24.46
CA ARG A 102 12.96 -3.97 -24.27
C ARG A 102 12.71 -5.44 -24.47
N HIS A 103 11.57 -5.90 -23.98
CA HIS A 103 11.05 -7.24 -24.27
C HIS A 103 9.55 -7.15 -24.45
N TRP A 104 9.08 -7.56 -25.63
CA TRP A 104 7.67 -7.56 -25.97
C TRP A 104 7.15 -8.98 -26.11
N LEU A 105 6.16 -9.32 -25.28
CA LEU A 105 5.36 -10.53 -25.38
C LEU A 105 4.01 -10.17 -26.01
N SER A 106 3.83 -10.48 -27.29
CA SER A 106 2.58 -10.21 -28.02
C SER A 106 1.40 -11.06 -27.54
N ASN A 107 1.65 -12.09 -26.73
CA ASN A 107 0.63 -12.91 -26.09
C ASN A 107 1.04 -13.26 -24.67
N ALA A 108 0.54 -12.49 -23.71
CA ALA A 108 0.81 -12.70 -22.29
C ALA A 108 0.03 -13.90 -21.76
N GLN A 109 0.70 -14.74 -20.97
CA GLN A 109 0.06 -15.83 -20.26
C GLN A 109 -0.73 -15.31 -19.06
N SER A 110 -1.88 -15.93 -18.80
CA SER A 110 -2.75 -15.57 -17.69
C SER A 110 -3.15 -16.80 -16.88
N ALA A 111 -3.48 -16.60 -15.60
CA ALA A 111 -4.05 -17.61 -14.73
C ALA A 111 -5.34 -17.10 -14.07
N PRO A 112 -6.23 -18.00 -13.60
CA PRO A 112 -7.34 -17.60 -12.75
C PRO A 112 -6.86 -16.82 -11.51
N LEU A 113 -7.61 -15.80 -11.10
CA LEU A 113 -7.24 -15.00 -9.92
C LEU A 113 -7.39 -15.83 -8.62
N SER A 114 -6.27 -16.02 -7.92
CA SER A 114 -6.24 -16.49 -6.54
C SER A 114 -6.06 -15.29 -5.60
N VAL A 115 -6.96 -15.11 -4.62
CA VAL A 115 -7.03 -13.88 -3.80
C VAL A 115 -5.87 -13.81 -2.79
N GLN A 116 -5.32 -14.94 -2.34
CA GLN A 116 -4.14 -15.05 -1.50
C GLN A 116 -3.40 -16.36 -1.83
N PRO A 117 -2.68 -16.43 -2.96
CA PRO A 117 -2.04 -17.68 -3.37
C PRO A 117 -0.94 -18.07 -2.39
N GLU A 118 -0.83 -19.39 -2.16
CA GLU A 118 0.25 -19.98 -1.37
C GLU A 118 1.61 -19.67 -2.00
N PRO A 119 2.72 -19.72 -1.22
CA PRO A 119 4.05 -19.39 -1.72
C PRO A 119 4.46 -20.14 -2.98
N ASP A 120 4.20 -21.45 -3.04
CA ASP A 120 4.57 -22.30 -4.19
C ASP A 120 3.73 -21.95 -5.43
N GLU A 121 2.44 -21.68 -5.24
CA GLU A 121 1.58 -21.20 -6.31
C GLU A 121 2.08 -19.87 -6.84
N ARG A 122 2.44 -18.93 -5.95
CA ARG A 122 2.98 -17.62 -6.33
C ARG A 122 4.29 -17.74 -7.09
N ALA A 123 5.19 -18.62 -6.66
CA ALA A 123 6.46 -18.90 -7.34
C ALA A 123 6.19 -19.42 -8.76
N ARG A 124 5.30 -20.40 -8.91
CA ARG A 124 4.89 -20.92 -10.23
C ARG A 124 4.25 -19.83 -11.11
N LEU A 125 3.35 -19.03 -10.55
CA LEU A 125 2.68 -17.93 -11.27
C LEU A 125 3.69 -16.89 -11.78
N SER A 126 4.73 -16.57 -11.00
CA SER A 126 5.76 -15.60 -11.42
C SER A 126 6.51 -16.00 -12.70
N GLN A 127 6.54 -17.30 -13.03
CA GLN A 127 7.26 -17.84 -14.18
C GLN A 127 6.44 -17.84 -15.48
N LEU A 128 5.17 -17.41 -15.46
CA LEU A 128 4.33 -17.41 -16.66
C LEU A 128 4.80 -16.41 -17.74
N ASN A 129 5.29 -15.24 -17.32
CA ASN A 129 5.75 -14.20 -18.23
C ASN A 129 7.14 -13.67 -17.79
N PRO A 130 8.22 -14.40 -18.09
CA PRO A 130 9.57 -13.91 -17.81
C PRO A 130 9.96 -12.81 -18.80
N LEU A 131 10.34 -11.64 -18.29
CA LEU A 131 10.87 -10.54 -19.10
C LEU A 131 12.38 -10.41 -18.91
N ARG A 132 13.10 -10.27 -20.03
CA ARG A 132 14.56 -10.10 -20.06
C ARG A 132 14.89 -8.92 -20.96
N LEU A 133 15.33 -7.82 -20.37
CA LEU A 133 15.69 -6.59 -21.08
C LEU A 133 17.21 -6.59 -21.25
N THR A 134 17.68 -6.92 -22.45
CA THR A 134 19.12 -7.01 -22.76
C THR A 134 19.48 -5.99 -23.84
N PRO A 135 20.73 -5.47 -23.90
CA PRO A 135 21.15 -4.50 -24.91
C PRO A 135 20.88 -4.91 -26.36
N SER A 136 20.92 -6.22 -26.63
CA SER A 136 20.67 -6.79 -27.95
C SER A 136 19.19 -6.85 -28.32
N ASP A 137 18.28 -6.71 -27.34
CA ASP A 137 16.84 -6.80 -27.55
C ASP A 137 16.24 -5.41 -27.76
N LEU A 138 16.41 -4.93 -29.00
CA LEU A 138 15.82 -3.70 -29.54
C LEU A 138 14.76 -4.05 -30.61
N GLN A 139 14.08 -5.19 -30.44
CA GLN A 139 13.06 -5.64 -31.38
C GLN A 139 11.96 -4.60 -31.53
N GLN A 140 11.32 -4.59 -32.70
CA GLN A 140 10.19 -3.72 -32.95
C GLN A 140 9.05 -4.06 -31.98
N ALA A 141 8.62 -3.05 -31.22
CA ALA A 141 7.53 -3.12 -30.26
C ALA A 141 6.55 -1.95 -30.50
N PRO A 142 5.31 -2.02 -29.98
CA PRO A 142 4.42 -0.88 -29.98
C PRO A 142 5.07 0.36 -29.34
N ALA A 143 4.79 1.54 -29.88
CA ALA A 143 5.18 2.79 -29.24
C ALA A 143 4.49 2.91 -27.87
N LEU A 144 5.23 3.39 -26.88
CA LEU A 144 4.74 3.47 -25.50
C LEU A 144 5.24 4.74 -24.84
N ASP A 145 4.30 5.56 -24.37
CA ASP A 145 4.54 6.79 -23.63
C ASP A 145 3.80 6.71 -22.29
N LEU A 146 4.56 6.64 -21.20
CA LEU A 146 4.10 6.60 -19.81
C LEU A 146 4.38 7.91 -19.07
N SER A 147 4.61 9.01 -19.81
CA SER A 147 4.72 10.35 -19.25
C SER A 147 3.40 10.76 -18.57
N LEU A 148 3.48 11.61 -17.54
CA LEU A 148 2.28 12.02 -16.81
C LEU A 148 1.28 12.77 -17.69
N GLU A 149 1.76 13.53 -18.68
CA GLU A 149 0.90 14.23 -19.62
C GLU A 149 0.01 13.26 -20.41
N VAL A 150 0.62 12.23 -21.01
CA VAL A 150 -0.11 11.19 -21.76
C VAL A 150 -0.98 10.37 -20.82
N LEU A 151 -0.47 9.94 -19.66
CA LEU A 151 -1.25 9.15 -18.71
C LEU A 151 -2.47 9.92 -18.18
N TYR A 152 -2.37 11.21 -17.91
CA TYR A 152 -3.51 12.02 -17.48
C TYR A 152 -4.52 12.26 -18.61
N HIS A 153 -4.08 12.29 -19.86
CA HIS A 153 -4.96 12.44 -21.01
C HIS A 153 -5.68 11.12 -21.35
N GLU A 154 -4.96 10.01 -21.38
CA GLU A 154 -5.45 8.75 -21.93
C GLU A 154 -6.00 7.78 -20.88
N GLN A 155 -5.65 7.96 -19.60
CA GLN A 155 -6.07 7.10 -18.49
C GLN A 155 -6.89 7.91 -17.47
N PRO A 156 -8.24 7.94 -17.59
CA PRO A 156 -9.11 8.73 -16.70
C PRO A 156 -8.89 8.46 -15.20
N ARG A 157 -8.52 7.23 -14.83
CA ARG A 157 -8.18 6.89 -13.45
C ARG A 157 -6.88 7.53 -12.99
N MET A 158 -5.84 7.58 -13.82
CA MET A 158 -4.59 8.26 -13.45
C MET A 158 -4.81 9.76 -13.33
N GLN A 159 -5.59 10.35 -14.24
CA GLN A 159 -5.97 11.76 -14.22
C GLN A 159 -6.63 12.18 -12.90
N SER A 160 -7.41 11.29 -12.29
CA SER A 160 -8.10 11.58 -11.03
C SER A 160 -7.29 11.14 -9.82
N ASN A 161 -6.59 10.02 -9.86
CA ASN A 161 -6.09 9.34 -8.68
C ASN A 161 -4.59 9.43 -8.42
N TYR A 162 -3.82 10.00 -9.34
CA TYR A 162 -2.36 10.02 -9.20
C TYR A 162 -1.81 11.45 -9.17
N LEU A 163 -1.19 11.81 -8.06
CA LEU A 163 -0.56 13.10 -7.76
C LEU A 163 -1.43 14.34 -8.02
N GLN A 164 -2.74 14.15 -7.97
CA GLN A 164 -3.70 15.25 -8.10
C GLN A 164 -3.86 15.99 -6.77
N PRO A 165 -3.91 17.34 -6.80
CA PRO A 165 -4.31 18.13 -5.65
C PRO A 165 -5.76 17.84 -5.23
N VAL A 166 -5.97 17.60 -3.94
CA VAL A 166 -7.27 17.34 -3.33
C VAL A 166 -7.36 18.07 -1.98
N SER A 167 -8.57 18.10 -1.40
CA SER A 167 -8.77 18.45 0.00
C SER A 167 -9.14 17.21 0.82
N PHE A 168 -9.07 17.31 2.15
CA PHE A 168 -9.54 16.22 3.02
C PHE A 168 -11.06 15.96 2.86
N ASP A 169 -11.83 16.95 2.42
CA ASP A 169 -13.28 16.81 2.20
C ASP A 169 -13.63 16.14 0.86
N ASP A 170 -12.63 15.76 0.05
CA ASP A 170 -12.83 15.12 -1.25
C ASP A 170 -13.85 13.96 -1.15
N PRO A 171 -14.88 13.93 -2.03
CA PRO A 171 -15.93 12.92 -2.00
C PRO A 171 -15.43 11.49 -2.01
N ARG A 172 -14.25 11.24 -2.61
CA ARG A 172 -13.63 9.90 -2.63
C ARG A 172 -13.34 9.39 -1.23
N PHE A 173 -13.07 10.26 -0.26
CA PHE A 173 -12.69 9.88 1.10
C PHE A 173 -13.89 9.67 2.04
N ASN A 174 -15.13 9.80 1.58
CA ASN A 174 -16.31 9.81 2.44
C ASN A 174 -16.64 8.44 3.06
N ASP A 175 -17.51 8.42 4.07
CA ASP A 175 -17.86 7.20 4.81
C ASP A 175 -18.50 6.12 3.92
N LYS A 176 -19.24 6.51 2.88
CA LYS A 176 -19.80 5.57 1.90
C LYS A 176 -18.67 4.79 1.23
N ASN A 177 -17.63 5.47 0.80
CA ASN A 177 -16.49 4.88 0.11
C ASN A 177 -15.55 4.15 1.07
N VAL A 178 -15.42 4.60 2.32
CA VAL A 178 -14.75 3.85 3.39
C VAL A 178 -15.43 2.49 3.58
N ARG A 179 -16.76 2.48 3.72
CA ARG A 179 -17.53 1.23 3.85
C ARG A 179 -17.43 0.37 2.59
N MET A 180 -17.40 0.99 1.41
CA MET A 180 -17.18 0.28 0.15
C MET A 180 -15.81 -0.39 0.13
N GLY A 181 -14.73 0.31 0.50
CA GLY A 181 -13.37 -0.25 0.53
C GLY A 181 -13.22 -1.41 1.52
N ALA A 182 -14.02 -1.44 2.59
CA ALA A 182 -14.01 -2.50 3.57
C ALA A 182 -14.84 -3.73 3.19
N TRP A 183 -16.03 -3.53 2.63
CA TRP A 183 -17.03 -4.60 2.45
C TRP A 183 -17.40 -4.90 1.00
N GLN A 184 -16.98 -4.05 0.08
CA GLN A 184 -17.15 -4.20 -1.36
C GLN A 184 -15.84 -3.75 -2.08
N PRO A 185 -14.67 -4.31 -1.71
CA PRO A 185 -13.37 -3.85 -2.18
C PRO A 185 -13.19 -3.96 -3.70
N LEU A 186 -13.87 -4.87 -4.41
CA LEU A 186 -13.79 -4.94 -5.88
C LEU A 186 -14.61 -3.83 -6.53
N THR A 187 -15.78 -3.53 -5.99
CA THR A 187 -16.54 -2.35 -6.42
C THR A 187 -15.74 -1.09 -6.13
N PHE A 188 -15.07 -0.99 -4.97
CA PHE A 188 -14.12 0.10 -4.71
C PHE A 188 -13.05 0.17 -5.79
N MET A 189 -12.43 -0.96 -6.17
CA MET A 189 -11.42 -1.00 -7.23
C MET A 189 -11.96 -0.59 -8.61
N ARG A 190 -13.23 -0.89 -8.90
CA ARG A 190 -13.88 -0.54 -10.17
C ARG A 190 -14.30 0.94 -10.21
N GLU A 191 -14.85 1.47 -9.13
CA GLU A 191 -15.41 2.82 -9.08
C GLU A 191 -14.37 3.88 -8.71
N LEU A 192 -13.45 3.55 -7.81
CA LEU A 192 -12.44 4.45 -7.29
C LEU A 192 -11.05 4.00 -7.72
N GLY A 193 -10.66 2.78 -7.37
CA GLY A 193 -9.27 2.32 -7.50
C GLY A 193 -8.36 2.86 -6.39
N TYR A 194 -7.12 2.37 -6.36
CA TYR A 194 -6.08 2.95 -5.52
C TYR A 194 -5.83 4.40 -5.92
N GLY A 195 -5.39 5.22 -4.96
CA GLY A 195 -4.98 6.58 -5.25
C GLY A 195 -3.84 7.06 -4.38
N LEU A 196 -3.05 7.96 -4.96
CA LEU A 196 -1.94 8.66 -4.34
C LEU A 196 -2.16 10.16 -4.60
N TYR A 197 -2.65 10.88 -3.60
CA TYR A 197 -3.10 12.27 -3.76
C TYR A 197 -2.17 13.25 -3.07
N LEU A 198 -2.25 14.53 -3.45
CA LEU A 198 -1.52 15.61 -2.81
C LEU A 198 -2.50 16.64 -2.24
N LEU A 199 -2.10 17.41 -1.22
CA LEU A 199 -2.89 18.55 -0.74
C LEU A 199 -2.62 19.85 -1.50
N ALA A 200 -1.58 19.86 -2.32
CA ALA A 200 -1.14 20.98 -3.16
C ALA A 200 -0.40 20.41 -4.38
N PRO A 201 -0.25 21.16 -5.48
CA PRO A 201 0.59 20.74 -6.61
C PRO A 201 1.98 20.30 -6.17
N TRP A 202 2.56 19.32 -6.87
CA TRP A 202 3.88 18.77 -6.53
C TRP A 202 4.94 19.88 -6.49
N ASP A 203 5.74 19.89 -5.40
CA ASP A 203 6.88 20.78 -5.23
C ASP A 203 8.15 19.96 -5.06
N LYS A 204 9.05 20.04 -6.03
CA LYS A 204 10.32 19.31 -6.07
C LYS A 204 11.29 19.67 -4.93
N HIS A 205 11.06 20.79 -4.24
CA HIS A 205 11.91 21.24 -3.13
C HIS A 205 11.44 20.69 -1.78
N LYS A 206 10.28 20.04 -1.72
CA LYS A 206 9.71 19.49 -0.49
C LYS A 206 10.01 18.01 -0.34
N GLU A 207 10.07 17.58 0.90
CA GLU A 207 10.24 16.17 1.27
C GLU A 207 8.86 15.50 1.37
N PRO A 208 8.54 14.48 0.56
CA PRO A 208 7.28 13.75 0.65
C PRO A 208 7.15 12.98 1.97
N ILE A 209 5.98 13.11 2.60
CA ILE A 209 5.50 12.23 3.68
C ILE A 209 4.31 11.44 3.14
N VAL A 210 4.52 10.14 2.91
CA VAL A 210 3.47 9.20 2.52
C VAL A 210 2.64 8.83 3.75
N LEU A 211 1.35 9.12 3.70
CA LEU A 211 0.40 8.91 4.78
C LEU A 211 -0.50 7.71 4.47
N VAL A 212 -0.44 6.68 5.32
CA VAL A 212 -1.11 5.38 5.11
C VAL A 212 -2.16 5.13 6.19
N HIS A 213 -3.45 5.23 5.81
CA HIS A 213 -4.57 5.06 6.75
C HIS A 213 -4.80 3.60 7.16
N GLY A 214 -5.59 3.41 8.22
CA GLY A 214 -5.95 2.09 8.77
C GLY A 214 -7.17 1.42 8.12
N ILE A 215 -7.65 0.37 8.78
CA ILE A 215 -8.89 -0.34 8.40
C ILE A 215 -10.11 0.55 8.60
N ASN A 216 -11.12 0.45 7.73
CA ASN A 216 -12.35 1.25 7.81
C ASN A 216 -12.06 2.76 7.94
N SER A 217 -11.07 3.24 7.18
CA SER A 217 -10.57 4.60 7.25
C SER A 217 -10.31 5.15 5.84
N SER A 218 -9.98 6.42 5.76
CA SER A 218 -9.59 7.14 4.55
C SER A 218 -8.55 8.20 4.88
N PRO A 219 -7.95 8.88 3.88
CA PRO A 219 -7.00 9.96 4.12
C PRO A 219 -7.47 11.09 5.05
N ARG A 220 -8.80 11.26 5.26
CA ARG A 220 -9.37 12.25 6.20
C ARG A 220 -8.76 12.21 7.59
N VAL A 221 -8.36 11.03 8.07
CA VAL A 221 -7.83 10.87 9.42
C VAL A 221 -6.55 11.66 9.68
N TRP A 222 -5.86 12.07 8.62
CA TRP A 222 -4.62 12.84 8.72
C TRP A 222 -4.84 14.36 8.82
N GLN A 223 -6.08 14.86 8.72
CA GLN A 223 -6.35 16.30 8.66
C GLN A 223 -5.79 17.08 9.85
N ALA A 224 -5.98 16.60 11.08
CA ALA A 224 -5.47 17.28 12.27
C ALA A 224 -3.95 17.28 12.34
N LEU A 225 -3.31 16.19 11.90
CA LEU A 225 -1.87 16.07 11.85
C LEU A 225 -1.29 17.00 10.77
N ALA A 226 -1.92 17.05 9.59
CA ALA A 226 -1.52 17.93 8.50
C ALA A 226 -1.55 19.42 8.90
N ALA A 227 -2.51 19.82 9.74
CA ALA A 227 -2.63 21.20 10.21
C ALA A 227 -1.47 21.66 11.11
N ASN A 228 -0.67 20.74 11.64
CA ASN A 228 0.41 21.03 12.59
C ASN A 228 1.81 20.68 12.05
N LEU A 229 1.92 20.21 10.80
CA LEU A 229 3.20 19.92 10.15
C LEU A 229 3.74 21.15 9.41
N ASP A 230 5.07 21.25 9.30
CA ASP A 230 5.72 22.24 8.43
C ASP A 230 5.51 21.90 6.95
N LEU A 231 4.39 22.37 6.39
CA LEU A 231 4.05 22.21 4.97
C LEU A 231 4.89 23.08 4.02
N GLN A 232 5.79 23.93 4.52
CA GLN A 232 6.79 24.59 3.68
C GLN A 232 7.93 23.65 3.33
N ARG A 233 8.30 22.76 4.26
CA ARG A 233 9.34 21.74 4.04
C ARG A 233 8.78 20.41 3.55
N TYR A 234 7.61 20.01 4.04
CA TYR A 234 7.04 18.69 3.78
C TYR A 234 5.86 18.74 2.82
N GLN A 235 5.81 17.78 1.90
CA GLN A 235 4.70 17.57 0.99
C GLN A 235 3.92 16.33 1.44
N LEU A 236 2.65 16.48 1.79
CA LEU A 236 1.84 15.33 2.19
C LEU A 236 1.33 14.58 0.97
N VAL A 237 1.54 13.26 0.99
CA VAL A 237 1.14 12.32 -0.05
C VAL A 237 0.15 11.32 0.56
N LEU A 238 -1.10 11.39 0.15
CA LEU A 238 -2.20 10.63 0.74
C LEU A 238 -2.42 9.33 -0.03
N TYR A 239 -2.16 8.19 0.60
CA TYR A 239 -2.46 6.89 0.00
C TYR A 239 -3.87 6.43 0.40
N HIS A 240 -4.75 6.20 -0.59
CA HIS A 240 -6.10 5.70 -0.40
C HIS A 240 -6.25 4.31 -1.02
N PHE A 241 -6.69 3.35 -0.23
CA PHE A 241 -6.80 1.96 -0.65
C PHE A 241 -8.01 1.25 -0.02
N PRO A 242 -8.54 0.20 -0.66
CA PRO A 242 -9.61 -0.61 -0.07
C PRO A 242 -9.06 -1.45 1.09
N SER A 243 -9.54 -1.19 2.30
CA SER A 243 -9.05 -1.87 3.50
C SER A 243 -9.54 -3.32 3.65
N GLY A 244 -10.46 -3.79 2.80
CA GLY A 244 -11.00 -5.15 2.81
C GLY A 244 -10.20 -6.15 1.96
N LEU A 245 -9.30 -5.68 1.09
CA LEU A 245 -8.43 -6.53 0.27
C LEU A 245 -7.31 -7.17 1.09
N PRO A 246 -6.69 -8.24 0.57
CA PRO A 246 -5.42 -8.75 1.11
C PRO A 246 -4.41 -7.61 1.31
N LEU A 247 -3.79 -7.54 2.48
CA LEU A 247 -2.85 -6.49 2.81
C LEU A 247 -1.62 -6.51 1.91
N SER A 248 -1.26 -7.68 1.38
CA SER A 248 -0.20 -7.82 0.37
C SER A 248 -0.47 -7.02 -0.91
N ASN A 249 -1.73 -6.92 -1.33
CA ASN A 249 -2.08 -6.24 -2.57
C ASN A 249 -1.95 -4.73 -2.40
N SER A 250 -2.47 -4.20 -1.29
CA SER A 250 -2.32 -2.78 -0.95
C SER A 250 -0.87 -2.40 -0.66
N ALA A 251 -0.07 -3.30 -0.11
CA ALA A 251 1.37 -3.08 0.08
C ALA A 251 2.14 -3.07 -1.25
N TYR A 252 1.82 -3.98 -2.16
CA TYR A 252 2.41 -4.01 -3.51
C TYR A 252 2.06 -2.75 -4.31
N MET A 253 0.80 -2.33 -4.30
CA MET A 253 0.41 -1.10 -5.00
C MET A 253 1.05 0.15 -4.39
N LEU A 254 1.25 0.17 -3.06
CA LEU A 254 1.98 1.24 -2.40
C LEU A 254 3.47 1.23 -2.78
N SER A 255 4.11 0.05 -2.86
CA SER A 255 5.52 -0.02 -3.26
C SER A 255 5.71 0.45 -4.71
N VAL A 256 4.81 0.07 -5.62
CA VAL A 256 4.79 0.60 -7.01
C VAL A 256 4.60 2.12 -7.02
N ALA A 257 3.68 2.66 -6.22
CA ALA A 257 3.43 4.09 -6.15
C ALA A 257 4.63 4.87 -5.58
N ILE A 258 5.33 4.33 -4.57
CA ILE A 258 6.56 4.92 -4.01
C ILE A 258 7.69 4.91 -5.06
N ARG A 259 7.85 3.81 -5.80
CA ARG A 259 8.82 3.75 -6.90
C ARG A 259 8.53 4.77 -7.98
N ASP A 260 7.28 4.83 -8.43
CA ASP A 260 6.88 5.75 -9.49
C ASP A 260 7.13 7.21 -9.10
N LEU A 261 6.73 7.59 -7.87
CA LEU A 261 7.01 8.93 -7.33
C LEU A 261 8.52 9.22 -7.29
N GLN A 262 9.33 8.25 -6.86
CA GLN A 262 10.78 8.43 -6.78
C GLN A 262 11.43 8.54 -8.16
N LEU A 263 11.04 7.71 -9.13
CA LEU A 263 11.55 7.75 -10.50
C LEU A 263 11.18 9.07 -11.18
N ARG A 264 9.94 9.55 -11.01
CA ARG A 264 9.45 10.78 -11.66
C ARG A 264 10.02 12.06 -11.05
N HIS A 265 10.26 12.07 -9.74
CA HIS A 265 10.54 13.33 -9.04
C HIS A 265 11.85 13.35 -8.27
N THR A 266 12.49 12.21 -8.07
CA THR A 266 13.79 12.06 -7.37
C THR A 266 13.84 12.92 -6.09
N PRO A 267 12.89 12.75 -5.15
CA PRO A 267 12.83 13.60 -3.97
C PRO A 267 14.13 13.49 -3.15
N PRO A 268 14.54 14.54 -2.44
CA PRO A 268 15.77 14.49 -1.64
C PRO A 268 15.69 13.41 -0.55
N ARG A 269 14.52 13.28 0.09
CA ARG A 269 14.18 12.27 1.10
C ARG A 269 12.70 11.94 1.01
N LEU A 270 12.32 10.77 1.52
CA LEU A 270 10.95 10.33 1.66
C LEU A 270 10.70 9.78 3.06
N HIS A 271 9.50 10.02 3.58
CA HIS A 271 9.06 9.53 4.88
C HIS A 271 7.74 8.81 4.75
N VAL A 272 7.47 7.88 5.67
CA VAL A 272 6.23 7.12 5.68
C VAL A 272 5.65 7.18 7.09
N PHE A 273 4.46 7.79 7.22
CA PHE A 273 3.67 7.72 8.45
C PHE A 273 2.44 6.85 8.22
N ALA A 274 2.18 5.97 9.17
CA ALA A 274 1.11 5.00 9.05
C ALA A 274 0.32 4.86 10.35
N HIS A 275 -0.98 4.66 10.24
CA HIS A 275 -1.87 4.50 11.40
C HIS A 275 -2.53 3.12 11.38
N SER A 276 -2.61 2.50 12.56
CA SER A 276 -3.33 1.24 12.74
C SER A 276 -2.86 0.17 11.75
N MET A 277 -3.78 -0.55 11.10
CA MET A 277 -3.52 -1.52 10.03
C MET A 277 -2.65 -0.97 8.89
N GLY A 278 -2.67 0.34 8.65
CA GLY A 278 -1.84 1.00 7.65
C GLY A 278 -0.35 0.79 7.88
N GLY A 279 0.09 0.61 9.13
CA GLY A 279 1.51 0.32 9.43
C GLY A 279 1.94 -1.06 8.96
N LEU A 280 1.03 -2.04 8.93
CA LEU A 280 1.29 -3.37 8.36
C LEU A 280 1.48 -3.29 6.85
N VAL A 281 0.58 -2.56 6.18
CA VAL A 281 0.65 -2.29 4.73
C VAL A 281 1.93 -1.54 4.38
N ALA A 282 2.22 -0.46 5.09
CA ALA A 282 3.37 0.40 4.87
C ALA A 282 4.69 -0.35 5.09
N ARG A 283 4.82 -1.11 6.19
CA ARG A 283 6.02 -1.94 6.44
C ARG A 283 6.25 -2.94 5.31
N ARG A 284 5.18 -3.64 4.88
CA ARG A 284 5.32 -4.58 3.76
C ARG A 284 5.67 -3.88 2.46
N ALA A 285 5.13 -2.70 2.19
CA ALA A 285 5.46 -1.93 1.00
C ALA A 285 6.95 -1.57 0.96
N VAL A 286 7.53 -1.14 2.09
CA VAL A 286 8.97 -0.85 2.18
C VAL A 286 9.82 -2.10 1.95
N GLN A 287 9.42 -3.26 2.47
CA GLN A 287 10.12 -4.53 2.22
C GLN A 287 10.04 -5.02 0.78
N LEU A 288 9.07 -4.54 0.01
CA LEU A 288 8.93 -4.85 -1.41
C LEU A 288 9.78 -3.93 -2.29
N LEU A 289 10.40 -2.88 -1.73
CA LEU A 289 11.33 -2.01 -2.44
C LEU A 289 12.71 -2.66 -2.54
N SER A 290 13.38 -2.46 -3.67
CA SER A 290 14.78 -2.87 -3.82
C SER A 290 15.69 -2.04 -2.93
N ALA A 291 16.95 -2.47 -2.77
CA ALA A 291 17.94 -1.70 -2.02
C ALA A 291 18.12 -0.28 -2.58
N ASP A 292 18.01 -0.11 -3.90
CA ASP A 292 18.13 1.21 -4.55
C ASP A 292 16.86 2.06 -4.35
N ASP A 293 15.69 1.44 -4.45
CA ASP A 293 14.40 2.12 -4.27
C ASP A 293 14.18 2.59 -2.82
N ASN A 294 14.85 1.98 -1.84
CA ASN A 294 14.64 2.31 -0.43
C ASN A 294 15.68 3.30 0.15
N GLN A 295 16.70 3.72 -0.62
CA GLN A 295 17.79 4.55 -0.10
C GLN A 295 17.33 5.93 0.40
N ARG A 296 16.26 6.49 -0.18
CA ARG A 296 15.73 7.82 0.18
C ARG A 296 14.71 7.77 1.32
N LEU A 297 14.28 6.56 1.72
CA LEU A 297 13.31 6.38 2.80
C LEU A 297 14.01 6.53 4.15
N CYS A 298 13.80 7.66 4.83
CA CYS A 298 14.55 7.98 6.05
C CYS A 298 13.77 7.75 7.36
N LEU A 299 12.45 7.94 7.34
CA LEU A 299 11.60 7.80 8.53
C LEU A 299 10.47 6.84 8.27
N PHE A 300 10.31 5.87 9.18
CA PHE A 300 9.13 5.03 9.30
C PHE A 300 8.48 5.32 10.65
N ILE A 301 7.31 5.96 10.66
CA ILE A 301 6.62 6.24 11.91
C ILE A 301 5.24 5.58 11.89
N THR A 302 4.95 4.82 12.93
CA THR A 302 3.64 4.20 13.09
C THR A 302 2.92 4.69 14.33
N LEU A 303 1.62 4.89 14.19
CA LEU A 303 0.70 5.24 15.27
C LEU A 303 -0.24 4.07 15.49
N SER A 304 -0.09 3.38 16.62
CA SER A 304 -1.00 2.33 17.10
C SER A 304 -1.16 1.14 16.15
N THR A 305 -0.08 0.74 15.49
CA THR A 305 -0.11 -0.40 14.56
C THR A 305 -0.18 -1.74 15.31
N PRO A 306 -1.12 -2.63 14.95
CA PRO A 306 -1.25 -3.95 15.57
C PRO A 306 -0.24 -4.95 14.97
N TRP A 307 1.03 -4.91 15.40
CA TRP A 307 2.12 -5.73 14.85
C TRP A 307 1.93 -7.24 14.99
N ASP A 308 1.12 -7.68 15.95
CA ASP A 308 0.72 -9.09 16.12
C ASP A 308 -0.73 -9.35 15.68
N GLY A 309 -1.31 -8.43 14.92
CA GLY A 309 -2.67 -8.56 14.41
C GLY A 309 -3.74 -8.30 15.46
N HIS A 310 -4.93 -8.83 15.22
CA HIS A 310 -6.09 -8.57 16.06
C HIS A 310 -6.87 -9.85 16.39
N PRO A 311 -7.15 -10.17 17.67
CA PRO A 311 -7.83 -11.41 18.06
C PRO A 311 -9.21 -11.62 17.42
N SER A 312 -9.95 -10.54 17.14
CA SER A 312 -11.24 -10.64 16.45
C SER A 312 -11.10 -11.11 15.00
N ALA A 313 -9.95 -10.87 14.34
CA ALA A 313 -9.70 -11.36 13.00
C ALA A 313 -9.54 -12.90 13.03
N ALA A 314 -8.80 -13.44 14.00
CA ALA A 314 -8.72 -14.88 14.20
C ALA A 314 -10.07 -15.51 14.56
N SER A 315 -10.86 -14.87 15.43
CA SER A 315 -12.22 -15.35 15.73
C SER A 315 -13.11 -15.30 14.49
N GLY A 316 -13.03 -14.23 13.69
CA GLY A 316 -13.76 -14.10 12.44
C GLY A 316 -13.40 -15.21 11.43
N VAL A 317 -12.10 -15.51 11.26
CA VAL A 317 -11.63 -16.61 10.40
C VAL A 317 -12.14 -17.98 10.85
N ARG A 318 -12.27 -18.20 12.16
CA ARG A 318 -12.74 -19.47 12.74
C ARG A 318 -14.27 -19.62 12.70
N ASP A 319 -14.98 -18.55 13.05
CA ASP A 319 -16.41 -18.61 13.39
C ASP A 319 -17.33 -18.15 12.25
N VAL A 320 -16.83 -17.39 11.28
CA VAL A 320 -17.61 -16.90 10.12
C VAL A 320 -17.29 -17.77 8.90
N PRO A 321 -18.28 -18.42 8.27
CA PRO A 321 -18.07 -19.32 7.12
C PRO A 321 -17.86 -18.56 5.80
N LEU A 322 -17.17 -17.42 5.84
CA LEU A 322 -16.91 -16.56 4.70
C LEU A 322 -15.42 -16.25 4.60
N ASP A 323 -14.89 -16.23 3.38
CA ASP A 323 -13.50 -15.88 3.11
C ASP A 323 -13.31 -14.35 3.12
N ILE A 324 -12.81 -13.83 4.24
CA ILE A 324 -12.47 -12.41 4.39
C ILE A 324 -10.95 -12.25 4.39
N PRO A 325 -10.35 -11.81 3.27
CA PRO A 325 -8.91 -11.87 3.09
C PRO A 325 -8.12 -11.06 4.12
N VAL A 326 -8.59 -9.86 4.44
CA VAL A 326 -7.95 -9.00 5.44
C VAL A 326 -7.95 -9.63 6.84
N TRP A 327 -8.97 -10.42 7.20
CA TRP A 327 -9.00 -11.10 8.49
C TRP A 327 -7.96 -12.22 8.57
N ARG A 328 -7.71 -12.93 7.47
CA ARG A 328 -6.62 -13.90 7.40
C ARG A 328 -5.27 -13.24 7.59
N ASP A 329 -5.04 -12.09 6.95
CA ASP A 329 -3.77 -11.36 7.09
C ASP A 329 -3.61 -10.76 8.51
N MET A 330 -4.70 -10.31 9.13
CA MET A 330 -4.66 -9.69 10.47
C MET A 330 -4.83 -10.68 11.64
N ALA A 331 -5.09 -11.96 11.38
CA ALA A 331 -5.17 -12.96 12.45
C ALA A 331 -3.78 -13.14 13.09
N PRO A 332 -3.66 -13.10 14.44
CA PRO A 332 -2.39 -13.38 15.11
C PRO A 332 -1.78 -14.69 14.62
N GLY A 333 -0.47 -14.66 14.35
CA GLY A 333 0.26 -15.79 13.78
C GLY A 333 0.05 -16.02 12.28
N SER A 334 -0.67 -15.16 11.55
CA SER A 334 -0.84 -15.33 10.10
C SER A 334 0.49 -15.34 9.33
N PRO A 335 0.57 -16.01 8.17
CA PRO A 335 1.75 -15.96 7.31
C PRO A 335 2.14 -14.53 6.91
N TYR A 336 1.17 -13.62 6.79
CA TYR A 336 1.44 -12.22 6.48
C TYR A 336 2.19 -11.54 7.63
N LEU A 337 1.70 -11.64 8.87
CA LEU A 337 2.34 -11.02 10.05
C LEU A 337 3.69 -11.64 10.38
N GLN A 338 3.87 -12.94 10.14
CA GLN A 338 5.17 -13.60 10.28
C GLN A 338 6.19 -13.02 9.30
N ARG A 339 5.81 -12.86 8.02
CA ARG A 339 6.69 -12.29 6.98
C ARG A 339 7.13 -10.85 7.26
N LEU A 340 6.33 -10.04 7.95
CA LEU A 340 6.70 -8.67 8.29
C LEU A 340 7.99 -8.58 9.10
N PHE A 341 8.38 -9.62 9.85
CA PHE A 341 9.61 -9.63 10.65
C PHE A 341 10.58 -10.75 10.23
N ALA A 342 10.28 -11.48 9.15
CA ALA A 342 11.22 -12.40 8.53
C ALA A 342 12.32 -11.68 7.74
N THR A 343 12.05 -10.43 7.33
CA THR A 343 13.01 -9.54 6.69
C THR A 343 13.01 -8.21 7.45
N PRO A 344 14.14 -7.77 8.02
CA PRO A 344 14.20 -6.48 8.71
C PRO A 344 13.98 -5.33 7.72
N LEU A 345 13.51 -4.18 8.21
CA LEU A 345 13.55 -2.96 7.40
C LEU A 345 15.00 -2.49 7.18
N PRO A 346 15.26 -1.65 6.15
CA PRO A 346 16.60 -1.15 5.88
C PRO A 346 17.20 -0.41 7.09
N THR A 347 18.46 -0.70 7.42
CA THR A 347 19.10 -0.23 8.66
C THR A 347 19.31 1.29 8.72
N HIS A 348 19.30 1.98 7.57
CA HIS A 348 19.35 3.44 7.52
C HIS A 348 18.01 4.10 7.84
N MET A 349 16.91 3.36 7.78
CA MET A 349 15.57 3.88 8.02
C MET A 349 15.32 3.92 9.52
N ARG A 350 15.00 5.11 10.04
CA ARG A 350 14.76 5.33 11.45
C ARG A 350 13.29 5.00 11.78
N GLN A 351 13.09 4.07 12.69
CA GLN A 351 11.77 3.52 13.02
C GLN A 351 11.27 4.05 14.36
N TRP A 352 10.13 4.74 14.35
CA TRP A 352 9.50 5.26 15.57
C TRP A 352 8.12 4.63 15.75
N LEU A 353 7.89 4.04 16.93
CA LEU A 353 6.62 3.45 17.32
C LEU A 353 5.94 4.34 18.35
N LEU A 354 4.80 4.93 17.98
CA LEU A 354 3.90 5.60 18.92
C LEU A 354 2.73 4.66 19.19
N VAL A 355 2.54 4.27 20.45
CA VAL A 355 1.57 3.26 20.86
C VAL A 355 0.61 3.86 21.87
N SER A 356 -0.69 3.80 21.58
CA SER A 356 -1.76 4.21 22.50
C SER A 356 -2.11 3.11 23.51
N TYR A 357 -2.65 3.47 24.69
CA TYR A 357 -3.10 2.50 25.70
C TYR A 357 -4.36 2.88 26.50
N ALA A 358 -5.01 4.03 26.24
CA ALA A 358 -6.01 4.62 27.14
C ALA A 358 -7.49 4.25 26.88
N GLY A 359 -7.79 3.28 26.01
CA GLY A 359 -9.18 3.00 25.64
C GLY A 359 -9.86 1.88 26.44
N ASN A 360 -9.12 0.81 26.79
CA ASN A 360 -9.54 -0.33 27.62
C ASN A 360 -11.01 -0.77 27.43
N THR A 361 -11.38 -1.15 26.21
CA THR A 361 -12.73 -1.71 25.94
C THR A 361 -12.92 -3.06 26.63
N ARG A 362 -14.12 -3.30 27.18
CA ARG A 362 -14.50 -4.57 27.81
C ARG A 362 -14.61 -5.74 26.82
N MET A 363 -14.62 -5.45 25.51
CA MET A 363 -14.64 -6.47 24.46
C MET A 363 -13.28 -7.18 24.30
N LEU A 364 -12.22 -6.65 24.91
CA LEU A 364 -10.89 -7.25 24.93
C LEU A 364 -10.47 -7.50 26.38
N PRO A 365 -9.98 -8.69 26.72
CA PRO A 365 -9.66 -9.05 28.11
C PRO A 365 -8.38 -8.36 28.63
N ASN A 366 -7.48 -7.96 27.72
CA ASN A 366 -6.18 -7.39 28.03
C ASN A 366 -6.17 -5.86 27.80
N PRO A 367 -5.21 -5.12 28.42
CA PRO A 367 -5.03 -3.70 28.18
C PRO A 367 -5.00 -3.37 26.69
N ASN A 368 -5.69 -2.31 26.30
CA ASN A 368 -5.88 -1.96 24.90
C ASN A 368 -6.16 -0.46 24.74
N ASP A 369 -5.99 0.06 23.53
CA ASP A 369 -6.28 1.46 23.21
C ASP A 369 -7.74 1.72 22.84
N GLY A 370 -8.65 0.79 23.15
CA GLY A 370 -10.05 0.80 22.75
C GLY A 370 -10.31 0.07 21.44
N THR A 371 -9.26 -0.30 20.70
CA THR A 371 -9.36 -1.13 19.48
C THR A 371 -8.32 -2.23 19.49
N VAL A 372 -7.04 -1.92 19.60
CA VAL A 372 -5.93 -2.85 19.48
C VAL A 372 -5.42 -3.26 20.87
N PRO A 373 -5.23 -4.58 21.14
CA PRO A 373 -4.54 -5.03 22.33
C PRO A 373 -3.12 -4.47 22.41
N LEU A 374 -2.72 -3.97 23.58
CA LEU A 374 -1.40 -3.40 23.79
C LEU A 374 -0.28 -4.41 23.47
N ALA A 375 -0.48 -5.69 23.79
CA ALA A 375 0.45 -6.77 23.45
C ALA A 375 0.68 -6.91 21.93
N SER A 376 -0.33 -6.64 21.11
CA SER A 376 -0.19 -6.66 19.64
C SER A 376 0.61 -5.46 19.15
N ALA A 377 0.36 -4.27 19.69
CA ALA A 377 1.12 -3.07 19.37
C ALA A 377 2.57 -3.11 19.91
N LEU A 378 2.85 -3.96 20.90
CA LEU A 378 4.16 -4.17 21.52
C LEU A 378 4.75 -5.55 21.20
N ARG A 379 4.51 -6.08 19.99
CA ARG A 379 5.19 -7.31 19.56
C ARG A 379 6.71 -7.15 19.68
N ALA A 380 7.40 -8.12 20.29
CA ALA A 380 8.84 -8.05 20.57
C ALA A 380 9.68 -7.66 19.34
N ALA A 381 9.49 -8.35 18.21
CA ALA A 381 10.20 -8.05 16.97
C ALA A 381 10.02 -6.61 16.45
N ALA A 382 8.88 -5.97 16.72
CA ALA A 382 8.68 -4.57 16.39
C ALA A 382 9.45 -3.65 17.33
N GLN A 383 9.52 -4.00 18.61
CA GLN A 383 10.31 -3.26 19.60
C GLN A 383 11.81 -3.36 19.31
N ASP A 384 12.29 -4.55 18.94
CA ASP A 384 13.70 -4.81 18.65
C ASP A 384 14.22 -3.99 17.45
N GLU A 385 13.35 -3.72 16.47
CA GLU A 385 13.68 -2.88 15.30
C GLU A 385 13.42 -1.38 15.51
N ALA A 386 12.75 -1.00 16.59
CA ALA A 386 12.40 0.39 16.84
C ALA A 386 13.59 1.18 17.38
N GLU A 387 13.92 2.30 16.75
CA GLU A 387 14.88 3.25 17.33
C GLU A 387 14.27 3.95 18.55
N ARG A 388 12.97 4.25 18.49
CA ARG A 388 12.21 4.88 19.57
C ARG A 388 10.84 4.26 19.69
N LEU A 389 10.42 4.03 20.93
CA LEU A 389 9.09 3.58 21.29
C LEU A 389 8.51 4.53 22.35
N TYR A 390 7.29 5.01 22.13
CA TYR A 390 6.57 5.86 23.07
C TYR A 390 5.20 5.27 23.35
N LEU A 391 4.89 5.10 24.64
CA LEU A 391 3.54 4.82 25.11
C LEU A 391 2.82 6.14 25.39
N LEU A 392 1.63 6.30 24.82
CA LEU A 392 0.83 7.52 24.90
C LEU A 392 -0.52 7.21 25.54
N ASP A 393 -0.92 8.05 26.49
CA ASP A 393 -2.22 8.01 27.15
C ASP A 393 -3.32 8.53 26.20
N GLU A 394 -3.50 7.80 25.12
CA GLU A 394 -4.41 8.10 24.02
C GLU A 394 -5.22 6.85 23.70
N THR A 395 -6.37 7.05 23.08
CA THR A 395 -7.13 5.98 22.43
C THR A 395 -6.57 5.70 21.04
N HIS A 396 -7.06 4.63 20.41
CA HIS A 396 -6.66 4.22 19.07
C HIS A 396 -6.74 5.34 18.03
N THR A 397 -7.74 6.21 18.14
CA THR A 397 -7.99 7.30 17.19
C THR A 397 -7.53 8.65 17.72
N SER A 398 -7.62 8.92 19.03
CA SER A 398 -7.19 10.22 19.58
C SER A 398 -5.69 10.46 19.42
N ILE A 399 -4.87 9.40 19.28
CA ILE A 399 -3.43 9.50 19.00
C ILE A 399 -3.09 10.33 17.76
N LEU A 400 -3.97 10.40 16.75
CA LEU A 400 -3.79 11.19 15.52
C LEU A 400 -3.94 12.70 15.74
N ASN A 401 -4.70 13.08 16.78
CA ASN A 401 -5.02 14.46 17.14
C ASN A 401 -4.24 14.94 18.37
N SER A 402 -3.44 14.06 18.98
CA SER A 402 -2.71 14.34 20.21
C SER A 402 -1.56 15.32 19.97
N ARG A 403 -1.52 16.38 20.79
CA ARG A 403 -0.37 17.31 20.83
C ARG A 403 0.94 16.58 21.09
N ARG A 404 0.90 15.50 21.90
CA ARG A 404 2.09 14.71 22.20
C ARG A 404 2.57 13.93 20.98
N SER A 405 1.66 13.31 20.23
CA SER A 405 2.01 12.65 18.96
C SER A 405 2.64 13.64 17.98
N HIS A 406 2.02 14.80 17.78
CA HIS A 406 2.54 15.83 16.87
C HIS A 406 3.95 16.28 17.27
N ALA A 407 4.19 16.56 18.55
CA ALA A 407 5.52 16.93 19.04
C ALA A 407 6.58 15.83 18.82
N LEU A 408 6.19 14.55 18.90
CA LEU A 408 7.09 13.43 18.63
C LEU A 408 7.38 13.27 17.13
N LEU A 409 6.39 13.49 16.26
CA LEU A 409 6.59 13.47 14.81
C LEU A 409 7.53 14.58 14.35
N GLU A 410 7.31 15.80 14.84
CA GLU A 410 8.21 16.94 14.60
C GLU A 410 9.62 16.68 15.14
N ARG A 411 9.73 16.05 16.31
CA ARG A 411 11.03 15.63 16.86
C ARG A 411 11.73 14.61 15.96
N ALA A 412 11.00 13.65 15.41
CA ALA A 412 11.58 12.67 14.49
C ALA A 412 12.11 13.35 13.22
N LEU A 413 11.27 14.19 12.60
CA LEU A 413 11.57 14.96 11.39
C LEU A 413 12.76 15.91 11.55
N SER A 414 12.80 16.66 12.66
CA SER A 414 13.89 17.59 12.99
C SER A 414 15.19 16.89 13.40
N SER A 415 15.12 15.63 13.85
CA SER A 415 16.32 14.87 14.24
C SER A 415 17.06 14.24 13.06
N LEU A 416 16.56 14.37 11.83
CA LEU A 416 17.25 13.89 10.64
C LEU A 416 18.53 14.71 10.37
N PRO A 417 19.57 14.10 9.79
CA PRO A 417 20.77 14.82 9.38
C PRO A 417 20.45 15.89 8.31
N ALA A 418 21.37 16.81 8.05
CA ALA A 418 21.18 17.84 7.02
C ALA A 418 21.00 17.23 5.61
N HIS A 419 21.71 16.14 5.32
CA HIS A 419 21.65 15.42 4.04
C HIS A 419 21.50 13.91 4.26
N GLY A 420 20.77 13.25 3.35
CA GLY A 420 20.54 11.80 3.40
C GLY A 420 19.73 11.33 4.61
N CYS A 421 19.73 10.01 4.84
CA CYS A 421 19.03 9.39 5.97
C CYS A 421 19.94 9.08 7.16
N LYS A 422 21.23 8.80 6.91
CA LYS A 422 22.22 8.42 7.93
C LYS A 422 22.93 9.65 8.51
N PRO A 423 23.20 9.70 9.83
CA PRO A 423 24.16 10.65 10.39
C PRO A 423 25.52 10.49 9.69
N ALA A 424 26.25 11.58 9.48
CA ALA A 424 27.50 11.60 8.71
C ALA A 424 28.67 10.78 9.31
N ASN A 425 28.48 10.06 10.42
CA ASN A 425 29.56 9.48 11.23
C ASN A 425 29.59 7.94 11.35
N ASP A 426 28.87 7.20 10.50
CA ASP A 426 29.00 5.73 10.42
C ASP A 426 29.64 5.30 9.08
N THR A 427 30.88 5.72 8.85
CA THR A 427 31.79 5.16 7.83
C THR A 427 32.98 4.48 8.49
#